data_AF-A0A7J4RW21-F1
#
_entry.id   AF-A0A7J4RW21-F1
#
_cell.length_a   1.000
_cell.length_b   1.000
_cell.length_c   1.000
_cell.angle_alpha   90.00
_cell.angle_beta   90.00
_cell.angle_gamma   90.00
#
_symmetry.space_group_name_H-M   'P 1'
#
loop_
_entity.id
_entity.type
_entity.pdbx_description
1 polymer ?
#
loop_
_entity_poly.entity_id
_entity_poly.type
_entity_poly.pdbx_seq_one_letter_code
_entity_poly.pdbx_strand_id
1 'polypeptide(L)'
;ASRSDSGTGDAYNQWQEQGLPGQPGTDDTYDRVLQAYSWLLTTPGAPMLYYGDEYGEYGGADPDNRHMYRDSTNWNDRESALFEKISTLGRLRSESLALKQGIYSTRYSSPDLLIYDMSHDEQTMSIILNRASESTYYGFDSDDIVRFGAATLSGSELLIPANSVTVVELDAVVQPPPRDEDSECLIVHNFTINETYFVGIDLTNTCDKGINYPGVNGSVDNSLVSGFYDDSEWFYMIGPNMSYRMGWQLTINETIADNTTVTLTFAATILGCSDDDNSSQWHYCPTSTLNHSFTINTFDDHDNDTDSEPTPILGCTESSATNFDSSATEDDGTCQYPPEPILGCTNSTATNFNVNATEDDGTCQFAGDSEND
;
A
#
# COMPACT_ATOMS: atom_id res chain seq x y z
N ALA A 1 -39.76 -30.18 6.60
CA ALA A 1 -39.22 -29.57 7.82
C ALA A 1 -37.87 -28.95 7.48
N SER A 2 -37.66 -27.66 7.80
CA SER A 2 -36.30 -27.19 8.07
C SER A 2 -35.71 -28.10 9.15
N ARG A 3 -34.41 -28.40 9.11
CA ARG A 3 -33.71 -29.18 10.15
C ARG A 3 -33.79 -28.54 11.55
N SER A 4 -34.39 -27.36 11.67
CA SER A 4 -34.79 -26.72 12.93
C SER A 4 -36.08 -27.27 13.56
N ASP A 5 -36.68 -28.34 13.04
CA ASP A 5 -37.91 -28.95 13.58
C ASP A 5 -37.57 -29.94 14.70
N SER A 6 -38.02 -29.64 15.92
CA SER A 6 -37.80 -30.43 17.14
C SER A 6 -38.68 -31.68 17.24
N GLY A 7 -39.35 -32.08 16.16
CA GLY A 7 -40.45 -33.03 16.17
C GLY A 7 -40.14 -34.48 15.80
N THR A 8 -38.92 -34.85 15.38
CA THR A 8 -38.62 -36.24 15.03
C THR A 8 -37.50 -36.78 15.91
N GLY A 9 -37.83 -37.75 16.78
CA GLY A 9 -36.84 -38.52 17.51
C GLY A 9 -35.83 -39.11 16.53
N ASP A 10 -34.62 -38.57 16.59
CA ASP A 10 -33.30 -39.04 16.14
C ASP A 10 -33.13 -39.60 14.71
N ALA A 11 -34.19 -39.69 13.91
CA ALA A 11 -34.19 -40.44 12.66
C ALA A 11 -33.38 -39.80 11.52
N TYR A 12 -32.79 -38.61 11.71
CA TYR A 12 -31.99 -37.92 10.68
C TYR A 12 -30.89 -37.04 11.28
N ASN A 13 -30.33 -37.44 12.42
CA ASN A 13 -29.21 -36.73 13.03
C ASN A 13 -27.89 -37.15 12.36
N GLN A 14 -27.56 -36.53 11.22
CA GLN A 14 -26.32 -36.77 10.46
C GLN A 14 -25.05 -36.68 11.33
N TRP A 15 -25.09 -35.98 12.47
CA TRP A 15 -24.00 -35.84 13.43
C TRP A 15 -23.58 -37.15 14.08
N GLN A 16 -24.54 -38.01 14.45
CA GLN A 16 -24.22 -39.28 15.10
C GLN A 16 -23.66 -40.31 14.12
N GLU A 17 -23.99 -40.19 12.83
CA GLU A 17 -23.61 -41.18 11.82
C GLU A 17 -22.24 -40.92 11.21
N GLN A 18 -21.76 -39.66 11.18
CA GLN A 18 -20.53 -39.29 10.44
C GLN A 18 -19.42 -38.69 11.31
N GLY A 19 -19.71 -38.29 12.55
CA GLY A 19 -18.77 -37.54 13.38
C GLY A 19 -18.53 -36.12 12.85
N LEU A 20 -18.00 -35.23 13.70
CA LEU A 20 -17.59 -33.90 13.26
C LEU A 20 -16.27 -34.01 12.48
N PRO A 21 -16.21 -33.50 11.23
CA PRO A 21 -14.95 -33.45 10.49
C PRO A 21 -13.97 -32.51 11.20
N GLY A 22 -12.74 -32.98 11.38
CA GLY A 22 -11.63 -32.14 11.85
C GLY A 22 -10.87 -31.50 10.70
N GLN A 23 -9.92 -30.63 11.05
CA GLN A 23 -9.01 -30.02 10.07
C GLN A 23 -8.28 -31.10 9.24
N PRO A 24 -8.30 -30.99 7.90
CA PRO A 24 -7.58 -31.93 7.04
C PRO A 24 -6.07 -31.96 7.34
N GLY A 25 -5.52 -33.15 7.51
CA GLY A 25 -4.11 -33.33 7.86
C GLY A 25 -3.16 -33.55 6.67
N THR A 26 -3.68 -33.56 5.43
CA THR A 26 -2.94 -34.00 4.23
C THR A 26 -3.13 -33.03 3.07
N ASP A 27 -2.10 -32.91 2.22
CA ASP A 27 -2.08 -32.00 1.07
C ASP A 27 -3.15 -32.36 0.02
N ASP A 28 -3.42 -33.66 -0.20
CA ASP A 28 -4.42 -34.16 -1.18
C ASP A 28 -5.80 -33.51 -1.04
N THR A 29 -6.23 -33.19 0.17
CA THR A 29 -7.52 -32.51 0.38
C THR A 29 -7.50 -31.08 -0.17
N TYR A 30 -6.42 -30.34 0.08
CA TYR A 30 -6.25 -28.96 -0.38
C TYR A 30 -6.03 -28.91 -1.89
N ASP A 31 -5.29 -29.87 -2.46
CA ASP A 31 -5.10 -30.00 -3.90
C ASP A 31 -6.43 -30.25 -4.63
N ARG A 32 -7.35 -31.04 -4.03
CA ARG A 32 -8.69 -31.25 -4.57
C ARG A 32 -9.56 -30.00 -4.51
N VAL A 33 -9.47 -29.23 -3.43
CA VAL A 33 -10.16 -27.93 -3.32
C VAL A 33 -9.64 -26.99 -4.40
N LEU A 34 -8.31 -26.91 -4.57
CA LEU A 34 -7.70 -26.12 -5.63
C LEU A 34 -8.23 -26.53 -7.02
N GLN A 35 -8.31 -27.84 -7.33
CA GLN A 35 -8.89 -28.29 -8.60
C GLN A 35 -10.34 -27.84 -8.79
N ALA A 36 -11.17 -27.97 -7.76
CA ALA A 36 -12.58 -27.55 -7.81
C ALA A 36 -12.72 -26.04 -8.01
N TYR A 37 -11.93 -25.25 -7.29
CA TYR A 37 -11.92 -23.79 -7.39
C TYR A 37 -11.31 -23.30 -8.70
N SER A 38 -10.32 -24.00 -9.23
CA SER A 38 -9.78 -23.72 -10.55
C SER A 38 -10.83 -23.93 -11.63
N TRP A 39 -11.60 -25.02 -11.56
CA TRP A 39 -12.74 -25.23 -12.45
C TRP A 39 -13.77 -24.10 -12.32
N LEU A 40 -14.17 -23.74 -11.10
CA LEU A 40 -15.11 -22.64 -10.85
C LEU A 40 -14.63 -21.30 -11.42
N LEU A 41 -13.35 -20.97 -11.20
CA LEU A 41 -12.75 -19.70 -11.59
C LEU A 41 -12.30 -19.63 -13.06
N THR A 42 -12.36 -20.72 -13.81
CA THR A 42 -11.94 -20.74 -15.22
C THR A 42 -13.02 -21.22 -16.17
N THR A 43 -14.21 -21.56 -15.68
CA THR A 43 -15.37 -21.84 -16.52
C THR A 43 -16.22 -20.59 -16.80
N PRO A 44 -17.06 -20.61 -17.85
CA PRO A 44 -17.93 -19.49 -18.18
C PRO A 44 -18.94 -19.17 -17.06
N GLY A 45 -19.15 -17.88 -16.80
CA GLY A 45 -20.17 -17.39 -15.86
C GLY A 45 -19.62 -16.56 -14.71
N ALA A 46 -20.48 -16.27 -13.74
CA ALA A 46 -20.11 -15.57 -12.52
C ALA A 46 -19.80 -16.60 -11.42
N PRO A 47 -18.53 -16.77 -11.00
CA PRO A 47 -18.21 -17.68 -9.91
C PRO A 47 -18.81 -17.16 -8.61
N MET A 48 -19.32 -18.07 -7.79
CA MET A 48 -19.86 -17.78 -6.46
C MET A 48 -19.08 -18.59 -5.45
N LEU A 49 -18.42 -17.91 -4.52
CA LEU A 49 -17.62 -18.51 -3.47
C LEU A 49 -18.41 -18.49 -2.17
N TYR A 50 -18.29 -19.56 -1.39
CA TYR A 50 -18.73 -19.58 0.00
C TYR A 50 -17.54 -19.18 0.89
N TYR A 51 -17.77 -18.29 1.85
CA TYR A 51 -16.66 -17.78 2.66
C TYR A 51 -15.95 -18.92 3.39
N GLY A 52 -14.63 -18.86 3.41
CA GLY A 52 -13.79 -19.89 4.00
C GLY A 52 -13.30 -20.94 3.01
N ASP A 53 -13.99 -21.15 1.89
CA ASP A 53 -13.53 -22.11 0.89
C ASP A 53 -12.21 -21.69 0.23
N GLU A 54 -11.92 -20.38 0.18
CA GLU A 54 -10.68 -19.83 -0.36
C GLU A 54 -9.44 -20.27 0.41
N TYR A 55 -9.55 -20.58 1.70
CA TYR A 55 -8.48 -21.18 2.50
C TYR A 55 -8.79 -22.64 2.91
N GLY A 56 -9.93 -23.18 2.47
CA GLY A 56 -10.33 -24.57 2.73
C GLY A 56 -10.84 -24.80 4.14
N GLU A 57 -11.69 -23.91 4.67
CA GLU A 57 -12.38 -24.10 5.94
C GLU A 57 -13.07 -25.47 5.98
N TYR A 58 -12.81 -26.20 7.06
CA TYR A 58 -13.39 -27.54 7.24
C TYR A 58 -14.71 -27.43 7.98
N GLY A 59 -15.68 -28.22 7.55
CA GLY A 59 -17.00 -28.25 8.19
C GLY A 59 -17.85 -29.40 7.68
N GLY A 60 -18.84 -29.77 8.49
CA GLY A 60 -19.81 -30.83 8.23
C GLY A 60 -21.13 -30.30 7.66
N ALA A 61 -22.21 -31.02 7.97
CA ALA A 61 -23.55 -30.60 7.57
C ALA A 61 -24.03 -29.34 8.34
N ASP A 62 -25.23 -28.85 8.07
CA ASP A 62 -25.82 -27.77 8.87
C ASP A 62 -26.04 -28.18 10.34
N PRO A 63 -25.53 -27.44 11.36
CA PRO A 63 -24.98 -26.07 11.28
C PRO A 63 -23.44 -25.93 11.23
N ASP A 64 -22.66 -27.02 11.20
CA ASP A 64 -21.19 -26.97 11.26
C ASP A 64 -20.55 -26.29 10.03
N ASN A 65 -21.22 -26.28 8.88
CA ASN A 65 -20.79 -25.48 7.71
C ASN A 65 -20.92 -23.96 7.89
N ARG A 66 -21.25 -23.47 9.09
CA ARG A 66 -21.43 -22.06 9.41
C ARG A 66 -20.50 -21.62 10.54
N HIS A 67 -19.26 -22.09 10.53
CA HIS A 67 -18.24 -21.64 11.48
C HIS A 67 -18.05 -20.12 11.41
N MET A 68 -17.62 -19.54 12.53
CA MET A 68 -17.17 -18.16 12.52
C MET A 68 -15.94 -18.05 11.61
N TYR A 69 -15.89 -17.00 10.79
CA TYR A 69 -14.74 -16.73 9.94
C TYR A 69 -13.43 -16.78 10.72
N ARG A 70 -12.43 -17.47 10.17
CA ARG A 70 -11.07 -17.53 10.71
C ARG A 70 -10.18 -16.57 9.93
N ASP A 71 -9.49 -15.68 10.64
CA ASP A 71 -8.49 -14.83 10.02
C ASP A 71 -7.17 -15.59 9.73
N SER A 72 -6.30 -14.97 8.92
CA SER A 72 -5.03 -15.55 8.50
C SER A 72 -4.05 -15.84 9.63
N THR A 73 -4.23 -15.27 10.82
CA THR A 73 -3.40 -15.58 11.99
C THR A 73 -3.71 -16.96 12.58
N ASN A 74 -4.87 -17.52 12.23
CA ASN A 74 -5.34 -18.82 12.67
C ASN A 74 -5.20 -19.91 11.59
N TRP A 75 -4.65 -19.57 10.43
CA TRP A 75 -4.46 -20.51 9.33
C TRP A 75 -3.15 -21.27 9.49
N ASN A 76 -3.15 -22.54 9.08
CA ASN A 76 -1.92 -23.30 8.91
C ASN A 76 -1.29 -23.00 7.53
N ASP A 77 -0.11 -23.55 7.28
CA ASP A 77 0.64 -23.34 6.03
C ASP A 77 -0.15 -23.80 4.78
N ARG A 78 -0.98 -24.85 4.88
CA ARG A 78 -1.78 -25.37 3.76
C ARG A 78 -2.95 -24.46 3.43
N GLU A 79 -3.64 -23.97 4.45
CA GLU A 79 -4.75 -23.02 4.31
C GLU A 79 -4.25 -21.72 3.68
N SER A 80 -3.10 -21.22 4.15
CA SER A 80 -2.44 -20.04 3.59
C SER A 80 -2.00 -20.28 2.13
N ALA A 81 -1.39 -21.42 1.84
CA ALA A 81 -0.97 -21.76 0.48
C ALA A 81 -2.16 -21.93 -0.48
N LEU A 82 -3.28 -22.48 -0.02
CA LEU A 82 -4.51 -22.60 -0.81
C LEU A 82 -5.09 -21.22 -1.12
N PHE A 83 -5.15 -20.34 -0.12
CA PHE A 83 -5.61 -18.97 -0.27
C PHE A 83 -4.80 -18.20 -1.32
N GLU A 84 -3.47 -18.28 -1.28
CA GLU A 84 -2.61 -17.63 -2.27
C GLU A 84 -2.83 -18.17 -3.70
N LYS A 85 -2.97 -19.48 -3.84
CA LYS A 85 -3.23 -20.12 -5.14
C LYS A 85 -4.59 -19.71 -5.72
N ILE A 86 -5.65 -19.72 -4.90
CA ILE A 86 -7.00 -19.30 -5.32
C ILE A 86 -7.03 -17.80 -5.63
N SER A 87 -6.34 -16.97 -4.84
CA SER A 87 -6.20 -15.54 -5.09
C SER A 87 -5.49 -15.25 -6.42
N THR A 88 -4.40 -15.98 -6.70
CA THR A 88 -3.67 -15.88 -7.97
C THR A 88 -4.54 -16.25 -9.16
N LEU A 89 -5.33 -17.32 -9.07
CA LEU A 89 -6.32 -17.69 -10.09
C LEU A 89 -7.42 -16.64 -10.25
N GLY A 90 -7.89 -16.05 -9.15
CA GLY A 90 -8.86 -14.95 -9.17
C GLY A 90 -8.32 -13.72 -9.92
N ARG A 91 -7.07 -13.36 -9.66
CA ARG A 91 -6.36 -12.28 -10.38
C ARG A 91 -6.22 -12.61 -11.87
N LEU A 92 -5.72 -13.81 -12.20
CA LEU A 92 -5.59 -14.27 -13.59
C LEU A 92 -6.92 -14.23 -14.34
N ARG A 93 -8.02 -14.67 -13.69
CA ARG A 93 -9.38 -14.52 -14.25
C ARG A 93 -9.71 -13.05 -14.49
N SER A 94 -9.44 -12.17 -13.52
CA SER A 94 -9.78 -10.74 -13.64
C SER A 94 -9.06 -10.03 -14.79
N GLU A 95 -7.85 -10.48 -15.13
CA GLU A 95 -7.00 -9.92 -16.19
C GLU A 95 -7.27 -10.56 -17.56
N SER A 96 -7.70 -11.82 -17.60
CA SER A 96 -7.90 -12.58 -18.84
C SER A 96 -9.29 -12.36 -19.49
N LEU A 97 -9.32 -11.93 -20.75
CA LEU A 97 -10.54 -11.90 -21.58
C LEU A 97 -11.10 -13.31 -21.81
N ALA A 98 -10.21 -14.26 -22.11
CA ALA A 98 -10.56 -15.66 -22.31
C ALA A 98 -11.28 -16.26 -21.09
N LEU A 99 -10.77 -16.07 -19.87
CA LEU A 99 -11.38 -16.65 -18.68
C LEU A 99 -12.71 -15.96 -18.30
N LYS A 100 -12.87 -14.66 -18.56
CA LYS A 100 -14.10 -13.91 -18.26
C LYS A 100 -15.22 -14.16 -19.26
N GLN A 101 -14.89 -14.21 -20.55
CA GLN A 101 -15.87 -14.08 -21.65
C GLN A 101 -15.71 -15.15 -22.73
N GLY A 102 -14.68 -15.99 -22.65
CA GLY A 102 -14.38 -16.99 -23.66
C GLY A 102 -15.39 -18.12 -23.75
N ILE A 103 -15.32 -18.82 -24.87
CA ILE A 103 -16.10 -20.01 -25.17
C ILE A 103 -15.33 -21.22 -24.68
N TYR A 104 -15.99 -22.04 -23.87
CA TYR A 104 -15.46 -23.31 -23.40
C TYR A 104 -15.41 -24.34 -24.54
N SER A 105 -14.29 -25.05 -24.67
CA SER A 105 -14.19 -26.25 -25.50
C SER A 105 -13.29 -27.31 -24.83
N THR A 106 -13.64 -28.58 -24.96
CA THR A 106 -12.81 -29.66 -24.40
C THR A 106 -11.69 -30.02 -25.37
N ARG A 107 -10.43 -29.89 -24.92
CA ARG A 107 -9.23 -30.29 -25.67
C ARG A 107 -8.90 -31.78 -25.45
N TYR A 108 -8.91 -32.22 -24.19
CA TYR A 108 -8.65 -33.61 -23.82
C TYR A 108 -9.45 -33.99 -22.57
N SER A 109 -9.92 -35.23 -22.51
CA SER A 109 -10.61 -35.75 -21.33
C SER A 109 -10.32 -37.22 -21.13
N SER A 110 -9.95 -37.54 -19.90
CA SER A 110 -9.78 -38.89 -19.37
C SER A 110 -10.21 -38.89 -17.90
N PRO A 111 -10.28 -40.06 -17.23
CA PRO A 111 -10.67 -40.11 -15.81
C PRO A 111 -9.83 -39.23 -14.89
N ASP A 112 -8.53 -39.07 -15.17
CA ASP A 112 -7.60 -38.40 -14.26
C ASP A 112 -6.92 -37.14 -14.83
N LEU A 113 -7.14 -36.84 -16.11
CA LEU A 113 -6.62 -35.64 -16.77
C LEU A 113 -7.70 -35.00 -17.64
N LEU A 114 -7.97 -33.72 -17.38
CA LEU A 114 -8.92 -32.90 -18.11
C LEU A 114 -8.21 -31.64 -18.60
N ILE A 115 -8.30 -31.39 -19.91
CA ILE A 115 -7.80 -30.20 -20.55
C ILE A 115 -8.94 -29.55 -21.34
N TYR A 116 -9.20 -28.29 -21.07
CA TYR A 116 -10.18 -27.50 -21.81
C TYR A 116 -9.63 -26.12 -22.13
N ASP A 117 -10.07 -25.59 -23.25
CA ASP A 117 -9.69 -24.27 -23.72
C ASP A 117 -10.86 -23.31 -23.47
N MET A 118 -10.52 -22.12 -22.99
CA MET A 118 -11.37 -20.95 -22.95
C MET A 118 -10.87 -20.01 -24.05
N SER A 119 -11.65 -19.85 -25.12
CA SER A 119 -11.23 -19.09 -26.30
C SER A 119 -12.02 -17.80 -26.46
N HIS A 120 -11.32 -16.70 -26.61
CA HIS A 120 -11.80 -15.39 -27.03
C HIS A 120 -11.05 -14.99 -28.31
N ASP A 121 -11.58 -14.04 -29.09
CA ASP A 121 -10.98 -13.63 -30.38
C ASP A 121 -9.52 -13.15 -30.26
N GLU A 122 -9.14 -12.64 -29.09
CA GLU A 122 -7.83 -12.05 -28.79
C GLU A 122 -6.94 -12.91 -27.87
N GLN A 123 -7.50 -13.93 -27.22
CA GLN A 123 -6.79 -14.69 -26.19
C GLN A 123 -7.37 -16.09 -26.06
N THR A 124 -6.51 -17.10 -25.93
CA THR A 124 -6.93 -18.46 -25.58
C THR A 124 -6.17 -18.96 -24.35
N MET A 125 -6.91 -19.46 -23.36
CA MET A 125 -6.33 -20.07 -22.16
C MET A 125 -6.68 -21.56 -22.15
N SER A 126 -5.67 -22.41 -22.06
CA SER A 126 -5.82 -23.85 -21.83
C SER A 126 -5.67 -24.15 -20.35
N ILE A 127 -6.66 -24.84 -19.78
CA ILE A 127 -6.72 -25.19 -18.37
C ILE A 127 -6.56 -26.71 -18.24
N ILE A 128 -5.59 -27.12 -17.44
CA ILE A 128 -5.21 -28.50 -17.21
C ILE A 128 -5.50 -28.83 -15.74
N LEU A 129 -6.37 -29.80 -15.51
CA LEU A 129 -6.64 -30.39 -14.20
C LEU A 129 -6.11 -31.83 -14.19
N ASN A 130 -5.04 -32.07 -13.43
CA ASN A 130 -4.44 -33.40 -13.27
C ASN A 130 -4.66 -33.91 -11.85
N ARG A 131 -5.37 -35.03 -11.70
CA ARG A 131 -5.51 -35.74 -10.42
C ARG A 131 -4.79 -37.09 -10.39
N ALA A 132 -4.02 -37.40 -11.43
CA ALA A 132 -3.15 -38.56 -11.48
C ALA A 132 -1.78 -38.24 -10.83
N SER A 133 -0.86 -39.19 -10.98
CA SER A 133 0.57 -38.93 -10.90
C SER A 133 1.01 -37.90 -11.95
N GLU A 134 2.29 -37.52 -11.90
CA GLU A 134 2.91 -36.72 -12.96
C GLU A 134 2.63 -37.33 -14.33
N SER A 135 2.30 -36.48 -15.29
CA SER A 135 1.90 -36.88 -16.63
C SER A 135 2.45 -35.90 -17.66
N THR A 136 2.48 -36.35 -18.91
CA THR A 136 2.96 -35.57 -20.03
C THR A 136 1.85 -35.42 -21.05
N TYR A 137 1.68 -34.22 -21.59
CA TYR A 137 0.78 -33.95 -22.70
C TYR A 137 1.54 -33.31 -23.87
N TYR A 138 1.23 -33.75 -25.09
CA TYR A 138 1.78 -33.20 -26.32
C TYR A 138 0.71 -32.40 -27.05
N GLY A 139 1.08 -31.24 -27.59
CA GLY A 139 0.15 -30.36 -28.34
C GLY A 139 0.06 -28.94 -27.78
N PHE A 140 1.08 -28.51 -27.06
CA PHE A 140 1.40 -27.10 -26.84
C PHE A 140 2.53 -26.70 -27.81
N ASP A 141 2.79 -25.42 -27.95
CA ASP A 141 3.85 -24.87 -28.78
C ASP A 141 4.86 -24.09 -27.92
N SER A 142 6.08 -23.85 -28.44
CA SER A 142 7.18 -23.28 -27.66
C SER A 142 6.97 -21.83 -27.21
N ASP A 143 6.01 -21.14 -27.82
CA ASP A 143 5.58 -19.77 -27.53
C ASP A 143 4.34 -19.69 -26.63
N ASP A 144 3.77 -20.83 -26.23
CA ASP A 144 2.78 -20.89 -25.16
C ASP A 144 3.42 -20.52 -23.81
N ILE A 145 2.64 -19.88 -22.92
CA ILE A 145 3.15 -19.39 -21.63
C ILE A 145 2.34 -20.00 -20.49
N VAL A 146 3.02 -20.67 -19.56
CA VAL A 146 2.40 -21.12 -18.30
C VAL A 146 2.13 -19.90 -17.42
N ARG A 147 0.87 -19.54 -17.23
CA ARG A 147 0.43 -18.39 -16.41
C ARG A 147 0.10 -18.77 -14.97
N PHE A 148 -0.15 -20.05 -14.72
CA PHE A 148 -0.43 -20.57 -13.38
C PHE A 148 -0.03 -22.03 -13.28
N GLY A 149 0.45 -22.43 -12.10
CA GLY A 149 0.86 -23.80 -11.82
C GLY A 149 2.35 -24.03 -12.01
N ALA A 150 2.80 -25.26 -11.76
CA ALA A 150 4.21 -25.64 -11.80
C ALA A 150 4.55 -26.57 -12.98
N ALA A 151 3.69 -26.62 -14.00
CA ALA A 151 4.01 -27.36 -15.21
C ALA A 151 5.17 -26.69 -15.96
N THR A 152 5.98 -27.51 -16.63
CA THR A 152 7.11 -27.02 -17.41
C THR A 152 6.91 -27.37 -18.87
N LEU A 153 7.18 -26.39 -19.74
CA LEU A 153 7.01 -26.51 -21.18
C LEU A 153 8.38 -26.71 -21.84
N SER A 154 8.51 -27.74 -22.68
CA SER A 154 9.72 -28.03 -23.45
C SER A 154 9.37 -28.36 -24.89
N GLY A 155 9.47 -27.36 -25.77
CA GLY A 155 8.99 -27.50 -27.15
C GLY A 155 7.49 -27.73 -27.15
N SER A 156 7.04 -28.88 -27.68
CA SER A 156 5.61 -29.23 -27.72
C SER A 156 5.11 -30.07 -26.55
N GLU A 157 5.98 -30.30 -25.57
CA GLU A 157 5.76 -31.19 -24.43
C GLU A 157 5.50 -30.37 -23.17
N LEU A 158 4.34 -30.61 -22.53
CA LEU A 158 4.02 -30.06 -21.22
C LEU A 158 4.16 -31.17 -20.16
N LEU A 159 5.11 -31.01 -19.24
CA LEU A 159 5.25 -31.85 -18.06
C LEU A 159 4.33 -31.33 -16.96
N ILE A 160 3.32 -32.13 -16.59
CA ILE A 160 2.22 -31.75 -15.70
C ILE A 160 2.40 -32.46 -14.35
N PRO A 161 2.63 -31.74 -13.24
CA PRO A 161 2.81 -32.35 -11.92
C PRO A 161 1.59 -33.14 -11.45
N ALA A 162 1.80 -34.07 -10.53
CA ALA A 162 0.71 -34.82 -9.89
C ALA A 162 -0.23 -33.90 -9.11
N ASN A 163 -1.53 -34.23 -9.05
CA ASN A 163 -2.55 -33.49 -8.28
C ASN A 163 -2.53 -31.97 -8.50
N SER A 164 -2.22 -31.52 -9.71
CA SER A 164 -1.96 -30.11 -10.01
C SER A 164 -3.01 -29.47 -10.89
N VAL A 165 -2.97 -28.14 -10.88
CA VAL A 165 -3.69 -27.28 -11.83
C VAL A 165 -2.65 -26.50 -12.60
N THR A 166 -2.86 -26.35 -13.90
CA THR A 166 -2.04 -25.49 -14.76
C THR A 166 -2.95 -24.67 -15.67
N VAL A 167 -2.60 -23.41 -15.87
CA VAL A 167 -3.22 -22.55 -16.89
C VAL A 167 -2.12 -22.10 -17.85
N VAL A 168 -2.32 -22.36 -19.14
CA VAL A 168 -1.40 -22.02 -20.21
C VAL A 168 -2.10 -21.03 -21.14
N GLU A 169 -1.49 -19.88 -21.40
CA GLU A 169 -1.93 -18.99 -22.47
C GLU A 169 -1.34 -19.46 -23.80
N LEU A 170 -2.23 -19.73 -24.76
CA LEU A 170 -1.85 -20.24 -26.07
C LEU A 170 -1.55 -19.11 -27.05
N ASP A 171 -0.58 -19.35 -27.94
CA ASP A 171 -0.15 -18.37 -28.96
C ASP A 171 0.10 -16.98 -28.32
N ALA A 172 0.66 -16.99 -27.11
CA ALA A 172 0.81 -15.78 -26.32
C ALA A 172 1.71 -14.84 -27.12
N VAL A 173 1.13 -13.80 -27.71
CA VAL A 173 1.93 -12.71 -28.24
C VAL A 173 2.64 -12.16 -27.03
N VAL A 174 3.97 -12.35 -26.96
CA VAL A 174 4.83 -11.67 -26.01
C VAL A 174 4.77 -10.19 -26.37
N GLN A 175 3.66 -9.57 -26.00
CA GLN A 175 3.60 -8.14 -25.84
C GLN A 175 4.66 -7.86 -24.79
N PRO A 176 5.63 -6.95 -25.05
CA PRO A 176 6.42 -6.42 -23.95
C PRO A 176 5.43 -6.06 -22.84
N PRO A 177 5.72 -6.42 -21.57
CA PRO A 177 4.75 -6.31 -20.49
C PRO A 177 4.03 -4.97 -20.63
N PRO A 178 2.68 -4.96 -20.58
CA PRO A 178 1.93 -3.72 -20.67
C PRO A 178 2.60 -2.74 -19.71
N ARG A 179 3.04 -1.60 -20.25
CA ARG A 179 3.71 -0.57 -19.47
C ARG A 179 2.80 -0.28 -18.29
N ASP A 180 3.19 -0.72 -17.11
CA ASP A 180 2.32 -0.82 -15.95
C ASP A 180 1.67 0.54 -15.69
N GLU A 181 0.36 0.68 -15.94
CA GLU A 181 -0.37 1.95 -15.77
C GLU A 181 -0.29 2.45 -14.30
N ASP A 182 0.07 1.56 -13.37
CA ASP A 182 0.28 1.87 -11.95
C ASP A 182 1.61 2.56 -11.67
N SER A 183 2.62 2.29 -12.51
CA SER A 183 3.95 2.85 -12.29
C SER A 183 3.94 4.37 -12.47
N GLU A 184 3.09 4.94 -13.36
CA GLU A 184 3.00 6.38 -13.67
C GLU A 184 2.34 7.24 -12.56
N CYS A 185 1.75 6.59 -11.56
CA CYS A 185 1.01 7.27 -10.50
C CYS A 185 1.85 7.76 -9.32
N LEU A 186 3.07 7.24 -9.15
CA LEU A 186 3.92 7.55 -8.00
C LEU A 186 4.83 8.74 -8.32
N ILE A 187 4.49 9.92 -7.79
CA ILE A 187 5.14 11.18 -8.14
C ILE A 187 6.07 11.64 -7.01
N VAL A 188 7.32 11.98 -7.35
CA VAL A 188 8.25 12.67 -6.43
C VAL A 188 8.20 14.18 -6.68
N HIS A 189 7.91 14.96 -5.65
CA HIS A 189 7.86 16.43 -5.75
C HIS A 189 8.12 17.13 -4.40
N ASN A 190 7.90 18.45 -4.34
CA ASN A 190 8.02 19.28 -3.13
C ASN A 190 9.38 19.18 -2.42
N PHE A 191 10.47 19.30 -3.19
CA PHE A 191 11.83 19.30 -2.65
C PHE A 191 12.09 20.48 -1.71
N THR A 192 12.71 20.19 -0.58
CA THR A 192 13.26 21.17 0.36
C THR A 192 14.66 20.75 0.78
N ILE A 193 15.59 21.72 0.86
CA ILE A 193 16.89 21.55 1.52
C ILE A 193 17.10 22.72 2.47
N ASN A 194 17.57 22.45 3.68
CA ASN A 194 17.86 23.49 4.66
C ASN A 194 19.38 23.77 4.76
N GLU A 195 19.75 24.71 5.63
CA GLU A 195 21.16 25.10 5.85
C GLU A 195 22.02 23.99 6.44
N THR A 196 21.42 23.02 7.12
CA THR A 196 22.12 21.84 7.63
C THR A 196 22.16 20.70 6.60
N TYR A 197 21.76 20.93 5.34
CA TYR A 197 21.67 19.91 4.29
C TYR A 197 20.74 18.73 4.61
N PHE A 198 19.72 18.97 5.41
CA PHE A 198 18.58 18.07 5.53
C PHE A 198 17.68 18.25 4.31
N VAL A 199 17.50 17.17 3.56
CA VAL A 199 16.70 17.11 2.35
C VAL A 199 15.35 16.48 2.68
N GLY A 200 14.28 17.02 2.13
CA GLY A 200 12.94 16.42 2.19
C GLY A 200 12.24 16.46 0.84
N ILE A 201 11.46 15.42 0.54
CA ILE A 201 10.62 15.31 -0.66
C ILE A 201 9.28 14.67 -0.30
N ASP A 202 8.26 14.94 -1.11
CA ASP A 202 6.97 14.25 -1.02
C ASP A 202 6.89 13.17 -2.11
N LEU A 203 6.50 11.97 -1.69
CA LEU A 203 6.17 10.84 -2.54
C LEU A 203 4.65 10.65 -2.54
N THR A 204 4.00 10.88 -3.68
CA THR A 204 2.53 10.92 -3.78
C THR A 204 2.00 9.83 -4.67
N ASN A 205 1.03 9.06 -4.18
CA ASN A 205 0.26 8.12 -4.97
C ASN A 205 -0.95 8.84 -5.57
N THR A 206 -0.98 9.00 -6.90
CA THR A 206 -2.09 9.61 -7.63
C THR A 206 -3.09 8.61 -8.22
N CYS A 207 -2.89 7.32 -7.96
CA CYS A 207 -3.80 6.26 -8.40
C CYS A 207 -4.99 6.10 -7.44
N ASP A 208 -6.06 5.49 -7.95
CA ASP A 208 -7.29 5.19 -7.19
C ASP A 208 -7.17 3.95 -6.28
N LYS A 209 -6.02 3.27 -6.30
CA LYS A 209 -5.69 2.13 -5.42
C LYS A 209 -4.41 2.38 -4.63
N GLY A 210 -4.23 1.63 -3.53
CA GLY A 210 -3.01 1.69 -2.74
C GLY A 210 -1.82 1.04 -3.43
N ILE A 211 -0.64 1.63 -3.25
CA ILE A 211 0.63 1.10 -3.72
C ILE A 211 1.37 0.53 -2.51
N ASN A 212 1.70 -0.76 -2.55
CA ASN A 212 2.46 -1.44 -1.50
C ASN A 212 3.96 -1.30 -1.75
N TYR A 213 4.73 -1.17 -0.67
CA TYR A 213 6.19 -1.03 -0.73
C TYR A 213 6.72 0.08 -1.66
N PRO A 214 6.14 1.30 -1.69
CA PRO A 214 6.74 2.41 -2.41
C PRO A 214 7.96 2.97 -1.66
N GLY A 215 8.89 3.54 -2.39
CA GLY A 215 10.07 4.21 -1.85
C GLY A 215 10.67 5.21 -2.84
N VAL A 216 11.79 5.80 -2.47
CA VAL A 216 12.58 6.67 -3.35
C VAL A 216 14.03 6.25 -3.33
N ASN A 217 14.61 6.15 -4.53
CA ASN A 217 16.04 5.98 -4.69
C ASN A 217 16.69 7.36 -4.92
N GLY A 218 17.48 7.83 -3.94
CA GLY A 218 18.24 9.08 -4.01
C GLY A 218 19.67 8.83 -4.45
N SER A 219 20.17 9.62 -5.40
CA SER A 219 21.57 9.59 -5.83
C SER A 219 22.13 11.00 -6.02
N VAL A 220 23.45 11.12 -6.01
CA VAL A 220 24.18 12.38 -6.16
C VAL A 220 25.31 12.22 -7.17
N ASP A 221 25.51 13.25 -7.99
CA ASP A 221 26.54 13.29 -9.04
C ASP A 221 27.96 13.56 -8.52
N ASN A 222 28.10 13.81 -7.22
CA ASN A 222 29.36 14.14 -6.57
C ASN A 222 29.71 13.15 -5.46
N SER A 223 30.83 12.44 -5.62
CA SER A 223 31.30 11.42 -4.67
C SER A 223 31.73 11.94 -3.30
N LEU A 224 31.89 13.27 -3.15
CA LEU A 224 32.19 13.92 -1.88
C LEU A 224 30.93 14.29 -1.09
N VAL A 225 29.75 13.99 -1.63
CA VAL A 225 28.46 14.13 -0.95
C VAL A 225 27.89 12.73 -0.72
N SER A 226 27.40 12.47 0.49
CA SER A 226 26.82 11.18 0.90
C SER A 226 25.64 11.41 1.84
N GLY A 227 24.95 10.35 2.30
CA GLY A 227 23.83 10.46 3.24
C GLY A 227 22.51 9.88 2.74
N PHE A 228 22.44 9.48 1.47
CA PHE A 228 21.45 8.52 1.01
C PHE A 228 21.84 7.14 1.56
N TYR A 229 21.06 6.59 2.48
CA TYR A 229 21.30 5.25 3.01
C TYR A 229 21.00 4.22 1.92
N ASP A 230 21.85 3.20 1.79
CA ASP A 230 21.74 2.12 0.78
C ASP A 230 20.51 1.23 0.98
N ASP A 231 19.82 1.34 2.11
CA ASP A 231 18.55 0.67 2.35
C ASP A 231 17.42 1.64 2.01
N SER A 232 16.97 1.58 0.75
CA SER A 232 15.75 2.23 0.27
C SER A 232 14.68 2.27 1.37
N GLU A 233 14.28 3.47 1.79
CA GLU A 233 13.26 3.66 2.81
C GLU A 233 11.91 3.26 2.22
N TRP A 234 11.56 1.98 2.40
CA TRP A 234 10.29 1.45 1.93
C TRP A 234 9.18 1.80 2.91
N PHE A 235 8.12 2.40 2.39
CA PHE A 235 6.87 2.53 3.13
C PHE A 235 6.03 1.27 2.94
N TYR A 236 5.29 0.82 3.95
CA TYR A 236 4.49 -0.40 3.80
C TYR A 236 3.41 -0.26 2.71
N MET A 237 2.68 0.86 2.68
CA MET A 237 1.66 1.13 1.68
C MET A 237 1.25 2.60 1.64
N ILE A 238 1.34 3.28 0.48
CA ILE A 238 0.71 4.59 0.27
C ILE A 238 -0.65 4.34 -0.38
N GLY A 239 -1.74 4.50 0.37
CA GLY A 239 -3.09 4.40 -0.18
C GLY A 239 -3.43 5.50 -1.21
N PRO A 240 -4.61 5.44 -1.83
CA PRO A 240 -4.96 6.26 -2.97
C PRO A 240 -5.00 7.76 -2.62
N ASN A 241 -4.45 8.60 -3.49
CA ASN A 241 -4.38 10.06 -3.32
C ASN A 241 -3.70 10.53 -2.02
N MET A 242 -2.83 9.69 -1.43
CA MET A 242 -2.06 10.05 -0.25
C MET A 242 -0.60 10.39 -0.61
N SER A 243 0.01 11.21 0.23
CA SER A 243 1.42 11.60 0.11
C SER A 243 2.16 11.23 1.38
N TYR A 244 3.40 10.78 1.23
CA TYR A 244 4.31 10.50 2.33
C TYR A 244 5.58 11.33 2.16
N ARG A 245 6.03 11.98 3.24
CA ARG A 245 7.23 12.81 3.21
C ARG A 245 8.43 12.00 3.66
N MET A 246 9.46 11.97 2.82
CA MET A 246 10.73 11.30 3.06
C MET A 246 11.83 12.35 3.23
N GLY A 247 12.90 12.01 3.94
CA GLY A 247 14.00 12.94 4.10
C GLY A 247 15.29 12.30 4.57
N TRP A 248 16.40 12.92 4.17
CA TRP A 248 17.76 12.44 4.44
C TRP A 248 18.65 13.58 4.92
N GLN A 249 19.58 13.26 5.79
CA GLN A 249 20.63 14.17 6.21
C GLN A 249 21.86 13.95 5.33
N LEU A 250 22.22 14.93 4.49
CA LEU A 250 23.44 14.83 3.69
C LEU A 250 24.69 15.11 4.53
N THR A 251 25.77 14.45 4.14
CA THR A 251 27.12 14.65 4.64
C THR A 251 28.00 15.13 3.48
N ILE A 252 28.57 16.31 3.63
CA ILE A 252 29.45 16.93 2.65
C ILE A 252 30.88 16.83 3.16
N ASN A 253 31.78 16.30 2.33
CA ASN A 253 33.19 16.23 2.67
C ASN A 253 33.82 17.63 2.62
N GLU A 254 34.59 17.96 3.65
CA GLU A 254 35.32 19.25 3.80
C GLU A 254 36.28 19.57 2.65
N THR A 255 36.67 18.59 1.83
CA THR A 255 37.56 18.77 0.68
C THR A 255 36.83 19.18 -0.61
N ILE A 256 35.49 19.26 -0.60
CA ILE A 256 34.76 19.75 -1.76
C ILE A 256 35.08 21.23 -1.99
N ALA A 257 35.36 21.61 -3.23
CA ALA A 257 35.69 22.99 -3.54
C ALA A 257 34.47 23.90 -3.39
N ASP A 258 34.70 25.14 -2.99
CA ASP A 258 33.67 26.16 -2.99
C ASP A 258 33.06 26.38 -4.36
N ASN A 259 31.78 26.76 -4.33
CA ASN A 259 30.98 27.03 -5.52
C ASN A 259 30.83 25.79 -6.42
N THR A 260 30.98 24.58 -5.86
CA THR A 260 30.73 23.32 -6.57
C THR A 260 29.23 23.11 -6.67
N THR A 261 28.70 23.03 -7.90
CA THR A 261 27.32 22.60 -8.13
C THR A 261 27.21 21.10 -7.99
N VAL A 262 26.24 20.67 -7.19
CA VAL A 262 25.90 19.26 -6.95
C VAL A 262 24.46 19.02 -7.36
N THR A 263 24.22 17.93 -8.08
CA THR A 263 22.89 17.51 -8.53
C THR A 263 22.45 16.27 -7.77
N LEU A 264 21.31 16.39 -7.11
CA LEU A 264 20.59 15.29 -6.49
C LEU A 264 19.54 14.77 -7.48
N THR A 265 19.43 13.45 -7.59
CA THR A 265 18.45 12.75 -8.43
C THR A 265 17.62 11.82 -7.55
N PHE A 266 16.31 12.02 -7.53
CA PHE A 266 15.36 11.20 -6.80
C PHE A 266 14.47 10.46 -7.80
N ALA A 267 14.45 9.15 -7.74
CA ALA A 267 13.56 8.33 -8.56
C ALA A 267 12.56 7.59 -7.68
N ALA A 268 11.26 7.72 -7.99
CA ALA A 268 10.23 6.90 -7.36
C ALA A 268 10.47 5.41 -7.68
N THR A 269 10.24 4.53 -6.71
CA THR A 269 10.42 3.09 -6.86
C THR A 269 9.34 2.31 -6.11
N ILE A 270 9.05 1.10 -6.58
CA ILE A 270 8.12 0.15 -5.94
C ILE A 270 8.84 -1.19 -5.85
N LEU A 271 8.83 -1.83 -4.68
CA LEU A 271 9.47 -3.14 -4.51
C LEU A 271 8.64 -4.23 -5.20
N GLY A 272 9.29 -5.05 -6.04
CA GLY A 272 8.67 -6.25 -6.63
C GLY A 272 7.81 -6.01 -7.86
N CYS A 273 8.00 -4.92 -8.60
CA CYS A 273 7.21 -4.53 -9.77
C CYS A 273 7.59 -5.23 -11.10
N SER A 274 8.37 -6.32 -11.07
CA SER A 274 8.85 -7.01 -12.28
C SER A 274 8.27 -8.42 -12.39
N ASP A 275 7.93 -8.84 -13.61
CA ASP A 275 7.42 -10.19 -13.94
C ASP A 275 8.50 -11.30 -13.94
N ASP A 276 9.71 -11.03 -13.43
CA ASP A 276 10.82 -11.99 -13.47
C ASP A 276 10.91 -12.80 -12.17
N ASP A 277 10.30 -13.97 -12.18
CA ASP A 277 10.24 -14.97 -11.10
C ASP A 277 11.60 -15.57 -10.68
N ASN A 278 12.73 -15.00 -11.09
CA ASN A 278 14.05 -15.59 -10.83
C ASN A 278 15.15 -14.64 -10.37
N SER A 279 14.81 -13.55 -9.70
CA SER A 279 15.83 -12.84 -8.94
C SER A 279 15.30 -12.39 -7.58
N SER A 280 16.01 -12.81 -6.52
CA SER A 280 16.02 -12.14 -5.23
C SER A 280 16.74 -10.77 -5.34
N GLN A 281 16.48 -10.03 -6.43
CA GLN A 281 17.18 -8.81 -6.81
C GLN A 281 16.19 -7.71 -7.20
N TRP A 282 16.19 -6.69 -6.35
CA TRP A 282 15.82 -5.29 -6.52
C TRP A 282 15.59 -4.84 -7.97
N HIS A 283 14.33 -4.81 -8.43
CA HIS A 283 13.98 -4.25 -9.73
C HIS A 283 13.07 -3.02 -9.60
N TYR A 284 13.47 -1.97 -10.31
CA TYR A 284 13.01 -0.58 -10.22
C TYR A 284 12.05 -0.26 -11.38
N CYS A 285 10.86 0.26 -11.08
CA CYS A 285 9.92 0.74 -12.10
C CYS A 285 9.72 2.25 -11.95
N PRO A 286 10.51 3.09 -12.66
CA PRO A 286 10.43 4.53 -12.51
C PRO A 286 9.41 5.12 -13.47
N THR A 287 8.69 6.14 -13.02
CA THR A 287 7.92 7.05 -13.90
C THR A 287 8.03 8.52 -13.49
N SER A 288 8.41 8.79 -12.24
CA SER A 288 8.69 10.13 -11.74
C SER A 288 10.14 10.23 -11.26
N THR A 289 10.85 11.21 -11.80
CA THR A 289 12.21 11.56 -11.38
C THR A 289 12.26 13.06 -11.09
N LEU A 290 12.89 13.42 -9.98
CA LEU A 290 13.11 14.79 -9.55
C LEU A 290 14.61 15.06 -9.49
N ASN A 291 15.09 15.99 -10.31
CA ASN A 291 16.47 16.46 -10.29
C ASN A 291 16.51 17.85 -9.63
N HIS A 292 17.43 18.03 -8.70
CA HIS A 292 17.65 19.32 -8.06
C HIS A 292 19.15 19.60 -7.94
N SER A 293 19.58 20.74 -8.49
CA SER A 293 20.97 21.19 -8.39
C SER A 293 21.07 22.33 -7.38
N PHE A 294 22.01 22.23 -6.45
CA PHE A 294 22.35 23.30 -5.51
C PHE A 294 23.87 23.51 -5.52
N THR A 295 24.31 24.67 -5.07
CA THR A 295 25.74 25.01 -5.02
C THR A 295 26.22 24.90 -3.58
N ILE A 296 27.31 24.17 -3.37
CA ILE A 296 27.97 24.09 -2.08
C ILE A 296 28.86 25.32 -1.92
N ASN A 297 28.57 26.07 -0.88
CA ASN A 297 29.46 27.09 -0.36
C ASN A 297 30.01 26.50 0.95
N THR A 298 31.22 25.96 0.91
CA THR A 298 31.94 25.70 2.16
C THR A 298 32.23 27.07 2.75
N PHE A 299 31.89 27.24 4.02
CA PHE A 299 32.19 28.51 4.67
C PHE A 299 33.71 28.64 4.73
N ASP A 300 34.21 29.64 3.99
CA ASP A 300 35.56 30.14 4.07
C ASP A 300 35.90 30.50 5.53
N ASP A 301 36.73 29.68 6.18
CA ASP A 301 37.28 30.00 7.51
C ASP A 301 38.34 31.10 7.41
N HIS A 302 38.87 31.46 6.24
CA HIS A 302 39.92 32.48 6.12
C HIS A 302 39.78 33.36 4.85
N ASP A 303 38.99 34.44 4.95
CA ASP A 303 39.59 35.76 5.14
C ASP A 303 38.55 36.85 5.43
N ASN A 304 38.92 37.74 6.36
CA ASN A 304 38.75 39.19 6.28
C ASN A 304 37.95 39.73 5.06
N ASP A 305 36.62 39.69 5.11
CA ASP A 305 35.76 40.63 4.41
C ASP A 305 34.85 41.36 5.40
N THR A 306 34.88 42.67 5.24
CA THR A 306 34.04 43.68 5.86
C THR A 306 32.62 43.61 5.31
N ASP A 307 31.92 42.51 5.59
CA ASP A 307 30.45 42.53 5.56
C ASP A 307 29.94 42.36 6.99
N SER A 308 29.79 43.51 7.65
CA SER A 308 29.03 43.56 8.89
C SER A 308 27.57 43.30 8.53
N GLU A 309 27.17 42.04 8.50
CA GLU A 309 25.79 41.68 8.76
C GLU A 309 25.34 42.51 9.96
N PRO A 310 24.29 43.35 9.84
CA PRO A 310 23.92 44.25 10.91
C PRO A 310 23.60 43.39 12.12
N THR A 311 24.40 43.53 13.17
CA THR A 311 24.18 42.83 14.44
C THR A 311 22.71 42.98 14.82
N PRO A 312 21.97 41.88 15.04
CA PRO A 312 20.56 41.97 15.32
C PRO A 312 20.35 42.91 16.51
N ILE A 313 19.49 43.91 16.32
CA ILE A 313 19.14 44.84 17.39
C ILE A 313 18.15 44.08 18.26
N LEU A 314 18.64 43.62 19.41
CA LEU A 314 17.86 42.88 20.39
C LEU A 314 16.92 43.81 21.14
N GLY A 315 15.63 43.48 21.16
CA GLY A 315 14.61 44.19 21.91
C GLY A 315 13.21 43.65 21.61
N CYS A 316 12.20 44.09 22.35
CA CYS A 316 10.86 43.57 22.17
C CYS A 316 10.27 43.93 20.78
N THR A 317 9.93 42.91 19.98
CA THR A 317 9.37 43.10 18.62
C THR A 317 7.84 43.13 18.57
N GLU A 318 7.17 42.89 19.71
CA GLU A 318 5.71 42.87 19.81
C GLU A 318 5.13 44.27 20.03
N SER A 319 4.42 44.79 19.04
CA SER A 319 3.85 46.16 19.06
C SER A 319 2.84 46.42 20.19
N SER A 320 2.33 45.37 20.84
CA SER A 320 1.40 45.44 21.97
C SER A 320 2.10 45.56 23.34
N ALA A 321 3.42 45.36 23.40
CA ALA A 321 4.19 45.49 24.63
C ALA A 321 4.50 46.96 24.96
N THR A 322 4.57 47.27 26.26
CA THR A 322 4.91 48.61 26.77
C THR A 322 6.36 49.03 26.50
N ASN A 323 7.27 48.08 26.28
CA ASN A 323 8.67 48.29 25.92
C ASN A 323 8.98 47.87 24.48
N PHE A 324 7.99 47.89 23.58
CA PHE A 324 8.20 47.66 22.15
C PHE A 324 9.32 48.57 21.61
N ASP A 325 10.30 47.96 20.95
CA ASP A 325 11.40 48.66 20.29
C ASP A 325 11.25 48.53 18.77
N SER A 326 10.83 49.62 18.13
CA SER A 326 10.66 49.66 16.67
C SER A 326 11.97 49.50 15.88
N SER A 327 13.12 49.59 16.54
CA SER A 327 14.43 49.33 15.95
C SER A 327 14.91 47.90 16.15
N ALA A 328 14.24 47.12 17.01
CA ALA A 328 14.58 45.73 17.23
C ALA A 328 14.27 44.90 15.98
N THR A 329 15.25 44.11 15.57
CA THR A 329 15.13 43.18 14.44
C THR A 329 14.93 41.73 14.91
N GLU A 330 15.10 41.48 16.21
CA GLU A 330 14.97 40.16 16.84
C GLU A 330 14.51 40.31 18.30
N ASP A 331 13.55 39.47 18.72
CA ASP A 331 12.99 39.51 20.08
C ASP A 331 13.95 38.90 21.09
N ASP A 332 14.29 39.66 22.13
CA ASP A 332 15.17 39.23 23.22
C ASP A 332 14.40 38.64 24.41
N GLY A 333 13.07 38.50 24.28
CA GLY A 333 12.20 37.95 25.31
C GLY A 333 11.96 38.90 26.48
N THR A 334 12.34 40.18 26.36
CA THR A 334 12.14 41.18 27.43
C THR A 334 10.80 41.90 27.37
N CYS A 335 9.91 41.55 26.44
CA CYS A 335 8.59 42.18 26.29
C CYS A 335 7.80 42.25 27.62
N GLN A 336 7.40 43.47 28.00
CA GLN A 336 6.60 43.79 29.17
C GLN A 336 5.22 44.21 28.70
N TYR A 337 4.20 43.47 29.12
CA TYR A 337 2.81 43.80 28.81
C TYR A 337 2.19 44.66 29.91
N PRO A 338 1.26 45.57 29.56
CA PRO A 338 0.50 46.28 30.58
C PRO A 338 -0.25 45.25 31.45
N PRO A 339 -0.51 45.55 32.74
CA PRO A 339 -1.26 44.64 33.58
C PRO A 339 -2.63 44.36 32.95
N GLU A 340 -3.01 43.08 32.94
CA GLU A 340 -4.32 42.63 32.45
C GLU A 340 -5.45 43.51 33.01
N PRO A 341 -6.43 43.89 32.19
CA PRO A 341 -7.52 44.73 32.63
C PRO A 341 -8.31 44.03 33.74
N ILE A 342 -8.57 44.76 34.82
CA ILE A 342 -9.44 44.28 35.88
C ILE A 342 -10.88 44.45 35.38
N LEU A 343 -11.49 43.34 34.99
CA LEU A 343 -12.87 43.29 34.51
C LEU A 343 -13.87 43.55 35.65
N GLY A 344 -14.85 44.40 35.40
CA GLY A 344 -15.98 44.62 36.30
C GLY A 344 -16.75 45.90 35.96
N CYS A 345 -17.92 46.09 36.57
CA CYS A 345 -18.74 47.26 36.27
C CYS A 345 -18.02 48.58 36.58
N THR A 346 -17.78 49.41 35.55
CA THR A 346 -17.11 50.72 35.67
C THR A 346 -18.08 51.89 35.89
N ASN A 347 -19.40 51.65 35.88
CA ASN A 347 -20.39 52.69 36.05
C ASN A 347 -20.66 52.98 37.54
N SER A 348 -20.29 54.16 38.02
CA SER A 348 -20.43 54.58 39.42
C SER A 348 -21.88 54.65 39.94
N THR A 349 -22.87 54.55 39.06
CA THR A 349 -24.29 54.54 39.42
C THR A 349 -24.90 53.14 39.51
N ALA A 350 -24.15 52.10 39.10
CA ALA A 350 -24.55 50.71 39.24
C ALA A 350 -24.39 50.21 40.68
N THR A 351 -25.24 49.26 41.09
CA THR A 351 -25.20 48.67 42.43
C THR A 351 -23.97 47.80 42.66
N ASN A 352 -23.38 47.24 41.60
CA ASN A 352 -22.18 46.42 41.63
C ASN A 352 -20.94 47.13 41.05
N PHE A 353 -20.90 48.47 41.10
CA PHE A 353 -19.74 49.25 40.69
C PHE A 353 -18.45 48.78 41.38
N ASN A 354 -17.43 48.45 40.60
CA ASN A 354 -16.10 48.07 41.08
C ASN A 354 -15.10 49.21 40.80
N VAL A 355 -14.67 49.88 41.87
CA VAL A 355 -13.72 51.01 41.78
C VAL A 355 -12.34 50.61 41.24
N ASN A 356 -11.97 49.33 41.33
CA ASN A 356 -10.70 48.82 40.81
C ASN A 356 -10.83 48.27 39.38
N ALA A 357 -12.05 48.21 38.81
CA ALA A 357 -12.22 47.77 37.43
C ALA A 357 -11.65 48.80 36.45
N THR A 358 -10.79 48.34 35.55
CA THR A 358 -10.18 49.17 34.51
C THR A 358 -10.88 49.01 33.16
N GLU A 359 -11.76 48.00 33.02
CA GLU A 359 -12.54 47.73 31.82
C GLU A 359 -13.92 47.14 32.19
N ASP A 360 -14.98 47.58 31.51
CA ASP A 360 -16.36 47.15 31.79
C ASP A 360 -16.64 45.78 31.18
N ASP A 361 -17.09 44.84 32.00
CA ASP A 361 -17.41 43.47 31.57
C ASP A 361 -18.89 43.28 31.22
N GLY A 362 -19.68 44.36 31.22
CA GLY A 362 -21.10 44.34 30.89
C GLY A 362 -21.99 43.79 32.02
N THR A 363 -21.43 43.56 33.21
CA THR A 363 -22.19 43.02 34.36
C THR A 363 -22.88 44.10 35.19
N CYS A 364 -22.82 45.39 34.82
CA CYS A 364 -23.42 46.48 35.59
C CYS A 364 -24.92 46.26 35.87
N GLN A 365 -25.28 46.29 37.15
CA GLN A 365 -26.65 46.16 37.64
C GLN A 365 -27.18 47.53 38.05
N PHE A 366 -28.32 47.93 37.50
CA PHE A 366 -28.99 49.18 37.86
C PHE A 366 -30.30 48.87 38.59
N ALA A 367 -30.57 49.60 39.66
CA ALA A 367 -31.81 49.45 40.42
C ALA A 367 -33.00 49.94 39.55
N GLY A 368 -33.64 49.01 38.84
CA GLY A 368 -34.76 49.27 37.94
C GLY A 368 -35.05 48.15 36.93
N ASP A 369 -34.06 47.30 36.62
CA ASP A 369 -34.25 46.18 35.70
C ASP A 369 -34.72 44.94 36.46
N SER A 370 -36.01 44.94 36.81
CA SER A 370 -36.74 43.69 36.98
C SER A 370 -36.90 43.05 35.60
N GLU A 371 -36.13 42.00 35.32
CA GLU A 371 -36.39 41.15 34.15
C GLU A 371 -37.81 40.55 34.28
N ASN A 372 -38.72 41.10 33.47
CA ASN A 372 -39.84 40.36 32.90
C ASN A 372 -39.40 39.99 31.47
N ASP A 373 -38.91 38.78 31.28
CA ASP A 373 -39.45 37.72 30.40
C ASP A 373 -38.40 36.60 30.22
#